data_AF-A0A1V5WYT0-F1
#
_entry.id   AF-A0A1V5WYT0-F1
#
_cell.length_a   1.000
_cell.length_b   1.000
_cell.length_c   1.000
_cell.angle_alpha   90.00
_cell.angle_beta   90.00
_cell.angle_gamma   90.00
#
_symmetry.space_group_name_H-M   'P 1'
#
loop_
_entity.id
_entity.type
_entity.pdbx_description
1 polymer ?
#
loop_
_entity_poly.entity_id
_entity_poly.type
_entity_poly.pdbx_seq_one_letter_code
_entity_poly.pdbx_strand_id
1 'polypeptide(L)'
;MRQHQRPGEQTQRRDLESENVLAHLFPRSSPLNQEFANGNAFSGKPGRENRGQLSTSRQKAATIPLLISVADCSKLSTRSVSSFSKKLQRIQQVGPSSPTPSPSFVPEEETSPVRSSDSLEALREKIAKIVGRTVAPPPAPSSRPPRTLPFVEHPTPEGSFFQHLMSLDPQHHVGRFPIRLAQSANSATLGLLALDPCLASIDIQRVLYLDTETTGLAGGTGTLPFLVGMGSFSQQGAFVVEQLLLRAPGEEYPLLRRLLDNLQRASAIVTFNGKTFDLPLLRTRLVMNRLPPMPALPHLDLLHVARRIHKTRIGSCHLGAVESRVLGFERVGDVPSDQIAGRYFHFLRTGDEEGLVDVVSHNVWDIVSMAALVGLYGEPLSVLPGEDLAGVAATVARAQEPAQAAEIADIAVEKGGGVPALRLRATLAKARGDRQAALQDFETLEREVDDPGVRLELAKLYEHHLKAYGRAIRVVEQGTTETDSAAQRRKARLRRKIARANSSSNATEEQASLPLALHTTKNVDITTG
;
A
#
# COMPACT_ATOMS: atom_id res chain seq x y z
N MET A 1 -54.71 -40.56 24.60
CA MET A 1 -54.50 -39.10 24.50
C MET A 1 -53.04 -38.81 24.82
N ARG A 2 -52.27 -38.37 23.82
CA ARG A 2 -50.89 -37.88 23.97
C ARG A 2 -50.96 -36.41 24.42
N GLN A 3 -50.10 -35.98 25.33
CA GLN A 3 -49.69 -34.58 25.42
C GLN A 3 -48.17 -34.48 25.43
N HIS A 4 -47.67 -33.74 24.45
CA HIS A 4 -46.28 -33.36 24.24
C HIS A 4 -45.89 -32.22 25.19
N GLN A 5 -44.72 -32.32 25.81
CA GLN A 5 -43.98 -31.15 26.29
C GLN A 5 -42.68 -31.01 25.47
N ARG A 6 -42.41 -29.79 25.02
CA ARG A 6 -41.32 -29.39 24.12
C ARG A 6 -40.03 -29.16 24.90
N PRO A 7 -38.84 -29.41 24.34
CA PRO A 7 -37.57 -28.99 24.91
C PRO A 7 -37.11 -27.67 24.28
N GLY A 8 -36.77 -26.68 25.11
CA GLY A 8 -36.24 -25.41 24.62
C GLY A 8 -35.88 -24.47 25.77
N GLU A 9 -34.79 -24.78 26.47
CA GLU A 9 -34.15 -23.85 27.42
C GLU A 9 -32.81 -24.44 27.93
N GLN A 10 -31.84 -24.73 27.05
CA GLN A 10 -30.49 -25.13 27.48
C GLN A 10 -29.33 -24.56 26.63
N THR A 11 -29.56 -23.49 25.85
CA THR A 11 -28.53 -22.93 24.96
C THR A 11 -27.98 -21.56 25.41
N GLN A 12 -28.28 -21.08 26.61
CA GLN A 12 -27.86 -19.75 27.09
C GLN A 12 -26.82 -19.75 28.24
N ARG A 13 -26.15 -20.87 28.50
CA ARG A 13 -25.17 -20.97 29.61
C ARG A 13 -23.74 -21.38 29.22
N ARG A 14 -23.36 -21.28 27.93
CA ARG A 14 -22.01 -21.66 27.45
C ARG A 14 -21.18 -20.52 26.83
N ASP A 15 -21.56 -19.26 27.05
CA ASP A 15 -20.81 -18.09 26.56
C ASP A 15 -19.87 -17.47 27.60
N LEU A 16 -19.61 -18.13 28.73
CA LEU A 16 -18.81 -17.59 29.86
C LEU A 16 -17.46 -18.30 30.09
N GLU A 17 -17.04 -19.25 29.25
CA GLU A 17 -15.75 -19.94 29.39
C GLU A 17 -14.67 -19.49 28.38
N SER A 18 -14.93 -18.46 27.58
CA SER A 18 -13.98 -17.89 26.60
C SER A 18 -13.02 -16.83 27.16
N GLU A 19 -13.15 -16.43 28.43
CA GLU A 19 -12.28 -15.39 29.02
C GLU A 19 -10.83 -15.87 29.29
N ASN A 20 -10.59 -17.19 29.42
CA ASN A 20 -9.29 -17.70 29.87
C ASN A 20 -8.26 -17.92 28.75
N VAL A 21 -8.67 -17.86 27.47
CA VAL A 21 -7.76 -18.04 26.31
C VAL A 21 -7.19 -16.70 25.81
N LEU A 22 -7.92 -15.59 26.02
CA LEU A 22 -7.49 -14.24 25.61
C LEU A 22 -6.22 -13.76 26.34
N ALA A 23 -6.01 -14.19 27.59
CA ALA A 23 -4.88 -13.74 28.42
C ALA A 23 -3.50 -14.21 27.90
N HIS A 24 -3.45 -15.31 27.13
CA HIS A 24 -2.21 -15.84 26.58
C HIS A 24 -1.82 -15.21 25.23
N LEU A 25 -2.78 -14.70 24.47
CA LEU A 25 -2.55 -14.03 23.19
C LEU A 25 -2.38 -12.50 23.35
N PHE A 26 -3.02 -11.93 24.38
CA PHE A 26 -3.04 -10.49 24.65
C PHE A 26 -2.71 -10.22 26.12
N PRO A 27 -1.42 -10.29 26.52
CA PRO A 27 -1.04 -9.79 27.83
C PRO A 27 -1.40 -8.30 27.92
N ARG A 28 -2.06 -7.90 29.02
CA ARG A 28 -2.42 -6.49 29.28
C ARG A 28 -1.21 -5.60 29.02
N SER A 29 -1.37 -4.60 28.17
CA SER A 29 -0.32 -3.62 27.85
C SER A 29 0.23 -2.99 29.14
N SER A 30 1.55 -2.89 29.24
CA SER A 30 2.22 -2.20 30.34
C SER A 30 1.78 -0.73 30.43
N PRO A 31 1.68 -0.15 31.64
CA PRO A 31 1.22 1.24 31.84
C PRO A 31 2.17 2.32 31.26
N LEU A 32 3.30 1.93 30.66
CA LEU A 32 4.30 2.85 30.10
C LEU A 32 3.90 3.58 28.80
N ASN A 33 2.72 3.32 28.23
CA ASN A 33 2.21 4.01 27.04
C ASN A 33 1.10 5.05 27.32
N GLN A 34 0.79 5.36 28.59
CA GLN A 34 -0.26 6.33 28.95
C GLN A 34 0.24 7.78 29.22
N GLU A 35 1.55 8.04 29.28
CA GLU A 35 2.07 9.35 29.73
C GLU A 35 2.19 10.46 28.66
N PHE A 36 1.83 10.22 27.39
CA PHE A 36 1.83 11.29 26.37
C PHE A 36 0.44 11.85 26.02
N ALA A 37 -0.59 11.51 26.80
CA ALA A 37 -1.97 11.97 26.57
C ALA A 37 -2.45 13.09 27.49
N ASN A 38 -1.69 13.51 28.52
CA ASN A 38 -2.11 14.58 29.43
C ASN A 38 -0.95 15.51 29.81
N GLY A 39 -0.78 16.59 29.04
CA GLY A 39 0.24 17.60 29.31
C GLY A 39 -0.17 18.98 28.82
N ASN A 40 -1.14 19.61 29.48
CA ASN A 40 -1.20 21.08 29.62
C ASN A 40 -2.24 21.47 30.67
N ALA A 41 -1.82 21.48 31.93
CA ALA A 41 -2.49 22.19 33.00
C ALA A 41 -1.44 22.99 33.78
N PHE A 42 -1.14 24.19 33.29
CA PHE A 42 -0.31 25.14 34.02
C PHE A 42 -1.16 25.80 35.11
N SER A 43 -0.77 25.56 36.36
CA SER A 43 -1.30 26.19 37.56
C SER A 43 -0.76 27.62 37.73
N GLY A 44 -1.65 28.60 37.90
CA GLY A 44 -1.29 29.96 38.30
C GLY A 44 -2.45 30.66 39.02
N LYS A 45 -2.28 30.97 40.31
CA LYS A 45 -3.22 31.73 41.15
C LYS A 45 -3.24 33.24 40.78
N PRO A 46 -4.29 33.99 41.17
CA PRO A 46 -4.64 35.28 40.55
C PRO A 46 -3.96 36.49 41.21
N GLY A 47 -3.69 37.53 40.44
CA GLY A 47 -3.17 38.80 40.94
C GLY A 47 -3.40 39.99 39.99
N ARG A 48 -4.36 40.83 40.38
CA ARG A 48 -4.56 42.28 40.11
C ARG A 48 -4.72 42.82 38.67
N GLU A 49 -5.74 43.67 38.60
CA GLU A 49 -6.21 44.53 37.52
C GLU A 49 -5.12 45.42 36.89
N ASN A 50 -5.17 45.57 35.56
CA ASN A 50 -5.18 46.92 34.99
C ASN A 50 -5.79 46.95 33.58
N ARG A 51 -6.62 47.96 33.36
CA ARG A 51 -7.34 48.25 32.11
C ARG A 51 -6.38 48.66 30.99
N GLY A 52 -6.56 48.09 29.80
CA GLY A 52 -5.95 48.56 28.57
C GLY A 52 -6.65 47.93 27.37
N GLN A 53 -7.48 48.72 26.69
CA GLN A 53 -8.14 48.38 25.43
C GLN A 53 -7.08 48.09 24.35
N LEU A 54 -7.28 47.06 23.51
CA LEU A 54 -7.04 47.10 22.05
C LEU A 54 -7.40 45.77 21.34
N SER A 55 -8.26 45.93 20.33
CA SER A 55 -8.52 45.12 19.14
C SER A 55 -8.56 43.58 19.21
N THR A 56 -9.77 43.06 19.04
CA THR A 56 -10.10 41.67 18.73
C THR A 56 -9.68 41.27 17.31
N SER A 57 -8.78 40.31 17.16
CA SER A 57 -8.62 39.51 15.93
C SER A 57 -8.84 38.04 16.27
N ARG A 58 -10.05 37.53 15.98
CA ARG A 58 -10.42 36.12 16.08
C ARG A 58 -9.65 35.31 15.04
N GLN A 59 -8.70 34.48 15.47
CA GLN A 59 -8.24 33.34 14.67
C GLN A 59 -9.33 32.26 14.71
N LYS A 60 -9.99 32.04 13.57
CA LYS A 60 -10.85 30.88 13.34
C LYS A 60 -9.97 29.70 12.94
N ALA A 61 -9.95 28.64 13.75
CA ALA A 61 -9.51 27.33 13.29
C ALA A 61 -10.51 26.83 12.25
N ALA A 62 -10.06 26.70 11.00
CA ALA A 62 -10.88 26.19 9.91
C ALA A 62 -10.80 24.66 9.89
N THR A 63 -11.84 24.00 10.41
CA THR A 63 -12.16 22.62 10.05
C THR A 63 -12.65 22.63 8.59
N ILE A 64 -11.91 22.00 7.68
CA ILE A 64 -12.30 21.88 6.27
C ILE A 64 -13.28 20.70 6.14
N PRO A 65 -14.54 20.91 5.73
CA PRO A 65 -15.42 19.81 5.41
C PRO A 65 -15.09 19.28 4.00
N LEU A 66 -14.73 18.00 3.90
CA LEU A 66 -14.73 17.27 2.63
C LEU A 66 -16.19 17.09 2.18
N LEU A 67 -16.70 18.02 1.37
CA LEU A 67 -17.99 17.89 0.72
C LEU A 67 -17.80 17.22 -0.64
N ILE A 68 -17.97 15.90 -0.67
CA ILE A 68 -18.20 15.16 -1.91
C ILE A 68 -19.64 15.43 -2.33
N SER A 69 -19.84 16.24 -3.37
CA SER A 69 -21.15 16.43 -3.99
C SER A 69 -21.48 15.21 -4.82
N VAL A 70 -22.33 14.32 -4.29
CA VAL A 70 -22.96 13.25 -5.06
C VAL A 70 -24.10 13.86 -5.87
N ALA A 71 -23.85 14.16 -7.14
CA ALA A 71 -24.89 14.59 -8.08
C ALA A 71 -24.80 13.77 -9.38
N ASP A 72 -25.87 13.00 -9.62
CA ASP A 72 -26.36 12.45 -10.89
C ASP A 72 -25.39 11.68 -11.80
N CYS A 73 -25.08 10.45 -11.36
CA CYS A 73 -24.53 9.40 -12.21
C CYS A 73 -25.64 8.73 -13.04
N SER A 74 -26.16 9.41 -14.06
CA SER A 74 -27.04 8.77 -15.07
C SER A 74 -26.83 9.25 -16.52
N LYS A 75 -25.81 10.07 -16.82
CA LYS A 75 -25.59 10.59 -18.19
C LYS A 75 -24.15 10.63 -18.71
N LEU A 76 -23.23 9.81 -18.16
CA LEU A 76 -21.87 9.64 -18.70
C LEU A 76 -21.61 8.21 -19.19
N SER A 77 -22.57 7.66 -19.94
CA SER A 77 -22.34 6.51 -20.82
C SER A 77 -22.43 7.01 -22.25
N THR A 78 -21.32 7.03 -22.99
CA THR A 78 -21.20 6.83 -24.46
C THR A 78 -19.94 7.45 -25.11
N ARG A 79 -19.14 8.29 -24.43
CA ARG A 79 -17.97 8.92 -25.11
C ARG A 79 -16.60 8.26 -24.90
N SER A 80 -16.46 7.29 -24.01
CA SER A 80 -15.17 6.57 -23.82
C SER A 80 -15.08 5.19 -24.51
N VAL A 81 -16.16 4.73 -25.17
CA VAL A 81 -16.18 3.39 -25.79
C VAL A 81 -15.70 3.41 -27.26
N SER A 82 -15.72 4.55 -27.95
CA SER A 82 -15.41 4.59 -29.39
C SER A 82 -13.92 4.44 -29.75
N SER A 83 -13.01 4.75 -28.81
CA SER A 83 -11.56 4.63 -29.05
C SER A 83 -11.02 3.21 -28.85
N PHE A 84 -11.78 2.31 -28.21
CA PHE A 84 -11.39 0.91 -27.99
C PHE A 84 -11.99 -0.05 -29.03
N SER A 85 -13.21 0.22 -29.52
CA SER A 85 -13.86 -0.59 -30.57
C SER A 85 -13.11 -0.57 -31.91
N LYS A 86 -12.46 0.56 -32.27
CA LYS A 86 -11.63 0.65 -33.49
C LYS A 86 -10.33 -0.15 -33.42
N LYS A 87 -9.88 -0.56 -32.22
CA LYS A 87 -8.66 -1.35 -32.03
C LYS A 87 -8.95 -2.86 -31.94
N LEU A 88 -10.16 -3.23 -31.51
CA LEU A 88 -10.67 -4.61 -31.53
C LEU A 88 -11.14 -5.08 -32.92
N GLN A 89 -11.69 -4.20 -33.76
CA GLN A 89 -12.06 -4.55 -35.14
C GLN A 89 -10.86 -4.85 -36.06
N ARG A 90 -9.64 -4.45 -35.68
CA ARG A 90 -8.42 -4.75 -36.45
C ARG A 90 -7.81 -6.13 -36.17
N ILE A 91 -8.27 -6.82 -35.14
CA ILE A 91 -7.76 -8.14 -34.73
C ILE A 91 -8.73 -9.28 -35.16
N GLN A 92 -9.95 -8.96 -35.59
CA GLN A 92 -10.96 -9.94 -36.04
C GLN A 92 -11.07 -10.10 -37.57
N GLN A 93 -10.12 -9.60 -38.37
CA GLN A 93 -10.12 -9.74 -39.84
C GLN A 93 -8.92 -10.53 -40.38
N VAL A 94 -8.61 -11.68 -39.80
CA VAL A 94 -7.78 -12.70 -40.47
C VAL A 94 -8.50 -14.04 -40.37
N GLY A 95 -9.27 -14.36 -41.42
CA GLY A 95 -9.83 -15.69 -41.68
C GLY A 95 -8.89 -16.56 -42.53
N PRO A 96 -9.23 -17.84 -42.76
CA PRO A 96 -8.26 -18.94 -42.84
C PRO A 96 -7.68 -19.14 -44.24
N SER A 97 -6.41 -19.53 -44.33
CA SER A 97 -5.81 -20.11 -45.53
C SER A 97 -5.55 -21.61 -45.34
N SER A 98 -6.01 -22.40 -46.30
CA SER A 98 -6.01 -23.86 -46.43
C SER A 98 -4.61 -24.51 -46.42
N PRO A 99 -4.52 -25.86 -46.29
CA PRO A 99 -3.29 -26.55 -45.89
C PRO A 99 -2.37 -26.85 -47.08
N THR A 100 -1.07 -26.83 -46.84
CA THR A 100 -0.04 -27.39 -47.74
C THR A 100 0.64 -28.58 -47.05
N PRO A 101 1.06 -29.62 -47.81
CA PRO A 101 1.32 -30.95 -47.28
C PRO A 101 2.66 -31.05 -46.53
N SER A 102 2.66 -31.93 -45.53
CA SER A 102 3.80 -32.30 -44.69
C SER A 102 4.98 -32.84 -45.51
N PRO A 103 6.22 -32.43 -45.24
CA PRO A 103 7.38 -33.20 -45.66
C PRO A 103 7.57 -34.40 -44.74
N SER A 104 7.75 -35.56 -45.36
CA SER A 104 8.13 -36.83 -44.75
C SER A 104 9.44 -36.67 -43.98
N PHE A 105 9.45 -36.97 -42.68
CA PHE A 105 10.67 -37.03 -41.89
C PHE A 105 11.12 -38.49 -41.76
N VAL A 106 12.32 -38.77 -42.28
CA VAL A 106 13.06 -40.03 -42.11
C VAL A 106 13.75 -39.97 -40.75
N PRO A 107 13.78 -41.05 -39.94
CA PRO A 107 14.46 -41.00 -38.65
C PRO A 107 15.98 -41.00 -38.85
N GLU A 108 16.63 -39.87 -38.53
CA GLU A 108 18.07 -39.84 -38.24
C GLU A 108 18.30 -40.19 -36.76
N GLU A 109 19.27 -41.06 -36.51
CA GLU A 109 19.68 -41.52 -35.20
C GLU A 109 20.15 -40.36 -34.30
N GLU A 110 19.41 -40.14 -33.20
CA GLU A 110 19.87 -39.26 -32.12
C GLU A 110 21.03 -39.92 -31.37
N THR A 111 22.24 -39.39 -31.57
CA THR A 111 23.35 -39.61 -30.66
C THR A 111 23.08 -38.87 -29.35
N SER A 112 22.86 -39.64 -28.28
CA SER A 112 22.65 -39.12 -26.92
C SER A 112 23.90 -38.39 -26.41
N PRO A 113 23.79 -37.22 -25.76
CA PRO A 113 24.93 -36.62 -25.08
C PRO A 113 25.24 -37.41 -23.80
N VAL A 114 26.49 -37.86 -23.70
CA VAL A 114 27.08 -38.51 -22.52
C VAL A 114 26.93 -37.59 -21.31
N ARG A 115 26.11 -37.97 -20.33
CA ARG A 115 26.07 -37.35 -19.00
C ARG A 115 27.37 -37.71 -18.27
N SER A 116 28.15 -36.72 -17.86
CA SER A 116 29.38 -36.94 -17.10
C SER A 116 29.07 -37.53 -15.71
N SER A 117 29.78 -38.62 -15.38
CA SER A 117 29.74 -39.34 -14.10
C SER A 117 29.95 -38.43 -12.89
N ASP A 118 30.70 -37.34 -13.05
CA ASP A 118 31.00 -36.35 -12.01
C ASP A 118 29.76 -35.71 -11.38
N SER A 119 28.64 -35.61 -12.13
CA SER A 119 27.40 -35.00 -11.64
C SER A 119 26.61 -35.91 -10.68
N LEU A 120 26.73 -37.22 -10.84
CA LEU A 120 26.06 -38.22 -9.99
C LEU A 120 26.87 -38.53 -8.73
N GLU A 121 28.20 -38.51 -8.82
CA GLU A 121 29.11 -38.64 -7.68
C GLU A 121 28.91 -37.47 -6.69
N ALA A 122 28.88 -36.24 -7.20
CA ALA A 122 28.67 -35.04 -6.39
C ALA A 122 27.29 -34.99 -5.71
N LEU A 123 26.26 -35.58 -6.34
CA LEU A 123 24.94 -35.71 -5.75
C LEU A 123 24.90 -36.78 -4.65
N ARG A 124 25.60 -37.90 -4.85
CA ARG A 124 25.74 -38.97 -3.84
C ARG A 124 26.50 -38.50 -2.61
N GLU A 125 27.58 -37.74 -2.77
CA GLU A 125 28.32 -37.16 -1.64
C GLU A 125 27.48 -36.15 -0.83
N LYS A 126 26.67 -35.34 -1.51
CA LYS A 126 25.73 -34.42 -0.82
C LYS A 126 24.66 -35.18 -0.04
N ILE A 127 24.10 -36.25 -0.60
CA ILE A 127 23.11 -37.09 0.09
C ILE A 127 23.76 -37.79 1.29
N ALA A 128 24.98 -38.34 1.15
CA ALA A 128 25.70 -38.98 2.26
C ALA A 128 26.01 -38.00 3.41
N LYS A 129 26.35 -36.74 3.10
CA LYS A 129 26.55 -35.67 4.10
C LYS A 129 25.27 -35.29 4.86
N ILE A 130 24.11 -35.41 4.23
CA ILE A 130 22.81 -35.13 4.85
C ILE A 130 22.36 -36.31 5.72
N VAL A 131 22.60 -37.54 5.26
CA VAL A 131 22.23 -38.78 5.99
C VAL A 131 23.14 -39.04 7.20
N GLY A 132 24.40 -38.58 7.17
CA GLY A 132 25.37 -38.76 8.27
C GLY A 132 25.23 -37.79 9.45
N ARG A 133 24.26 -36.85 9.42
CA ARG A 133 24.04 -35.92 10.54
C ARG A 133 23.27 -36.65 11.64
N THR A 134 23.98 -37.09 12.67
CA THR A 134 23.37 -37.59 13.90
C THR A 134 22.45 -36.52 14.48
N VAL A 135 21.16 -36.86 14.56
CA VAL A 135 20.13 -36.03 15.19
C VAL A 135 20.52 -35.88 16.66
N ALA A 136 20.72 -34.64 17.11
CA ALA A 136 20.95 -34.35 18.52
C ALA A 136 19.76 -34.90 19.34
N PRO A 137 20.01 -35.50 20.52
CA PRO A 137 18.93 -36.01 21.36
C PRO A 137 17.94 -34.89 21.70
N PRO A 138 16.62 -35.17 21.73
CA PRO A 138 15.62 -34.16 21.99
C PRO A 138 15.84 -33.51 23.36
N PRO A 139 15.61 -32.19 23.49
CA PRO A 139 15.70 -31.51 24.77
C PRO A 139 14.73 -32.14 25.78
N ALA A 140 15.11 -32.09 27.06
CA ALA A 140 14.29 -32.62 28.15
C ALA A 140 12.85 -32.04 28.11
N PRO A 141 11.82 -32.85 28.42
CA PRO A 141 10.44 -32.41 28.35
C PRO A 141 10.22 -31.19 29.26
N SER A 142 9.61 -30.15 28.69
CA SER A 142 9.25 -28.94 29.40
C SER A 142 8.28 -29.26 30.54
N SER A 143 8.45 -28.63 31.70
CA SER A 143 7.53 -28.77 32.84
C SER A 143 6.21 -28.02 32.66
N ARG A 144 6.00 -27.36 31.51
CA ARG A 144 4.77 -26.64 31.19
C ARG A 144 3.76 -27.63 30.60
N PRO A 145 2.47 -27.59 31.00
CA PRO A 145 1.44 -28.40 30.36
C PRO A 145 1.37 -28.06 28.87
N PRO A 146 1.19 -29.06 27.99
CA PRO A 146 1.13 -28.85 26.55
C PRO A 146 -0.05 -27.93 26.20
N ARG A 147 0.21 -26.96 25.32
CA ARG A 147 -0.84 -26.07 24.80
C ARG A 147 -1.62 -26.81 23.72
N THR A 148 -2.93 -26.88 23.84
CA THR A 148 -3.82 -27.50 22.84
C THR A 148 -4.32 -26.48 21.84
N LEU A 149 -4.66 -26.95 20.64
CA LEU A 149 -5.23 -26.11 19.61
C LEU A 149 -6.68 -25.70 19.96
N PRO A 150 -7.07 -24.44 19.75
CA PRO A 150 -8.36 -23.93 20.23
C PRO A 150 -9.52 -24.20 19.23
N PHE A 151 -9.41 -25.26 18.42
CA PHE A 151 -10.37 -25.54 17.34
C PHE A 151 -11.44 -26.52 17.81
N VAL A 152 -12.68 -26.20 17.47
CA VAL A 152 -13.85 -27.05 17.68
C VAL A 152 -14.20 -27.76 16.38
N GLU A 153 -14.54 -29.04 16.47
CA GLU A 153 -15.01 -29.83 15.32
C GLU A 153 -16.49 -29.52 15.02
N HIS A 154 -16.79 -29.26 13.75
CA HIS A 154 -18.14 -29.03 13.25
C HIS A 154 -18.48 -30.07 12.18
N PRO A 155 -19.37 -31.03 12.48
CA PRO A 155 -19.76 -32.05 11.52
C PRO A 155 -20.68 -31.48 10.43
N THR A 156 -20.43 -31.84 9.17
CA THR A 156 -21.35 -31.63 8.03
C THR A 156 -21.63 -32.96 7.33
N PRO A 157 -22.66 -33.05 6.47
CA PRO A 157 -22.92 -34.26 5.68
C PRO A 157 -21.73 -34.71 4.81
N GLU A 158 -20.82 -33.79 4.46
CA GLU A 158 -19.67 -34.00 3.59
C GLU A 158 -18.34 -34.15 4.36
N GLY A 159 -18.39 -34.18 5.69
CA GLY A 159 -17.23 -34.29 6.58
C GLY A 159 -17.19 -33.18 7.63
N SER A 160 -16.27 -33.27 8.57
CA SER A 160 -16.08 -32.23 9.58
C SER A 160 -15.13 -31.14 9.12
N PHE A 161 -15.34 -29.91 9.58
CA PHE A 161 -14.29 -28.87 9.57
C PHE A 161 -13.95 -28.45 11.01
N PHE A 162 -12.74 -27.92 11.18
CA PHE A 162 -12.23 -27.47 12.48
C PHE A 162 -12.18 -25.95 12.51
N GLN A 163 -12.88 -25.34 13.47
CA GLN A 163 -13.07 -23.90 13.53
C GLN A 163 -12.61 -23.35 14.87
N HIS A 164 -11.90 -22.23 14.82
CA HIS A 164 -11.68 -21.37 15.98
C HIS A 164 -12.37 -20.02 15.73
N LEU A 165 -13.16 -19.56 16.69
CA LEU A 165 -13.80 -18.25 16.68
C LEU A 165 -13.25 -17.41 17.82
N MET A 166 -12.83 -16.21 17.48
CA MET A 166 -12.32 -15.24 18.43
C MET A 166 -12.98 -13.90 18.20
N SER A 167 -13.56 -13.33 19.26
CA SER A 167 -14.18 -12.01 19.21
C SER A 167 -13.29 -10.99 19.91
N LEU A 168 -13.03 -9.88 19.22
CA LEU A 168 -12.29 -8.74 19.72
C LEU A 168 -13.23 -7.55 19.96
N ASP A 169 -13.00 -6.87 21.07
CA ASP A 169 -13.60 -5.56 21.32
C ASP A 169 -13.21 -4.61 20.17
N PRO A 170 -14.13 -3.80 19.62
CA PRO A 170 -13.80 -2.85 18.54
C PRO A 170 -12.72 -1.84 18.92
N GLN A 171 -12.56 -1.55 20.21
CA GLN A 171 -11.49 -0.72 20.77
C GLN A 171 -10.18 -1.48 20.93
N HIS A 172 -10.09 -2.74 20.50
CA HIS A 172 -8.81 -3.44 20.41
C HIS A 172 -7.85 -2.66 19.50
N HIS A 173 -6.59 -2.54 19.92
CA HIS A 173 -5.57 -1.76 19.22
C HIS A 173 -4.50 -2.67 18.62
N VAL A 174 -4.10 -2.33 17.40
CA VAL A 174 -2.83 -2.77 16.82
C VAL A 174 -1.89 -1.59 16.86
N GLY A 175 -0.93 -1.65 17.79
CA GLY A 175 -0.06 -0.52 18.09
C GLY A 175 -0.88 0.69 18.54
N ARG A 176 -0.88 1.75 17.73
CA ARG A 176 -1.57 3.02 18.04
C ARG A 176 -2.99 3.11 17.47
N PHE A 177 -3.44 2.11 16.72
CA PHE A 177 -4.67 2.22 15.93
C PHE A 177 -5.75 1.26 16.41
N PRO A 178 -6.94 1.76 16.80
CA PRO A 178 -8.06 0.91 17.16
C PRO A 178 -8.72 0.33 15.90
N ILE A 179 -9.06 -0.96 15.92
CA ILE A 179 -9.62 -1.65 14.76
C ILE A 179 -11.02 -1.14 14.36
N ARG A 180 -11.78 -0.51 15.28
CA ARG A 180 -13.08 0.12 14.98
C ARG A 180 -13.03 1.11 13.82
N LEU A 181 -11.89 1.76 13.57
CA LEU A 181 -11.77 2.74 12.47
C LEU A 181 -12.04 2.08 11.11
N ALA A 182 -11.80 0.78 10.99
CA ALA A 182 -12.10 0.02 9.80
C ALA A 182 -13.61 -0.06 9.50
N GLN A 183 -14.49 0.03 10.51
CA GLN A 183 -15.95 -0.02 10.33
C GLN A 183 -16.53 1.24 9.71
N SER A 184 -15.81 2.35 9.82
CA SER A 184 -16.18 3.66 9.29
C SER A 184 -15.20 4.17 8.23
N ALA A 185 -14.30 3.30 7.76
CA ALA A 185 -13.28 3.68 6.79
C ALA A 185 -13.92 4.21 5.50
N ASN A 186 -13.38 5.32 4.98
CA ASN A 186 -13.88 5.93 3.77
C ASN A 186 -13.51 5.09 2.53
N SER A 187 -14.49 4.37 1.97
CA SER A 187 -14.29 3.47 0.83
C SER A 187 -13.80 4.19 -0.44
N ALA A 188 -14.23 5.43 -0.69
CA ALA A 188 -13.73 6.24 -1.81
C ALA A 188 -12.23 6.52 -1.67
N THR A 189 -11.77 6.83 -0.46
CA THR A 189 -10.34 7.04 -0.17
C THR A 189 -9.55 5.75 -0.37
N LEU A 190 -10.07 4.61 0.10
CA LEU A 190 -9.46 3.30 -0.14
C LEU A 190 -9.33 3.00 -1.64
N GLY A 191 -10.37 3.28 -2.43
CA GLY A 191 -10.35 3.12 -3.89
C GLY A 191 -9.31 4.00 -4.59
N LEU A 192 -9.18 5.26 -4.17
CA LEU A 192 -8.14 6.18 -4.66
C LEU A 192 -6.74 5.64 -4.37
N LEU A 193 -6.47 5.22 -3.13
CA LEU A 193 -5.16 4.69 -2.72
C LEU A 193 -4.83 3.34 -3.37
N ALA A 194 -5.85 2.51 -3.59
CA ALA A 194 -5.73 1.24 -4.30
C ALA A 194 -5.52 1.41 -5.80
N LEU A 195 -5.88 2.57 -6.37
CA LEU A 195 -6.04 2.82 -7.81
C LEU A 195 -7.09 1.89 -8.42
N ASP A 196 -8.19 1.66 -7.70
CA ASP A 196 -9.28 0.77 -8.10
C ASP A 196 -10.64 1.42 -7.78
N PRO A 197 -11.30 2.03 -8.78
CA PRO A 197 -12.60 2.68 -8.59
C PRO A 197 -13.70 1.73 -8.11
N CYS A 198 -13.59 0.42 -8.34
CA CYS A 198 -14.59 -0.55 -7.88
C CYS A 198 -14.68 -0.61 -6.36
N LEU A 199 -13.65 -0.16 -5.63
CA LEU A 199 -13.66 -0.10 -4.18
C LEU A 199 -14.41 1.12 -3.61
N ALA A 200 -14.71 2.15 -4.43
CA ALA A 200 -15.27 3.40 -3.94
C ALA A 200 -16.71 3.29 -3.40
N SER A 201 -17.43 2.23 -3.77
CA SER A 201 -18.83 2.01 -3.39
C SER A 201 -19.07 0.68 -2.66
N ILE A 202 -18.02 0.09 -2.08
CA ILE A 202 -18.19 -1.12 -1.27
C ILE A 202 -18.89 -0.78 0.05
N ASP A 203 -19.66 -1.74 0.56
CA ASP A 203 -20.15 -1.68 1.94
C ASP A 203 -19.02 -2.07 2.89
N ILE A 204 -18.43 -1.08 3.55
CA ILE A 204 -17.26 -1.28 4.42
C ILE A 204 -17.56 -2.21 5.61
N GLN A 205 -18.81 -2.29 6.07
CA GLN A 205 -19.21 -3.15 7.19
C GLN A 205 -19.25 -4.63 6.82
N ARG A 206 -19.29 -4.94 5.52
CA ARG A 206 -19.34 -6.30 4.97
C ARG A 206 -18.03 -6.73 4.30
N VAL A 207 -16.93 -6.06 4.63
CA VAL A 207 -15.59 -6.46 4.16
C VAL A 207 -15.13 -7.72 4.89
N LEU A 208 -14.58 -8.67 4.13
CA LEU A 208 -13.93 -9.86 4.66
C LEU A 208 -12.41 -9.71 4.56
N TYR A 209 -11.73 -9.74 5.70
CA TYR A 209 -10.27 -9.82 5.79
C TYR A 209 -9.85 -11.28 5.64
N LEU A 210 -8.83 -11.58 4.85
CA LEU A 210 -8.45 -12.96 4.54
C LEU A 210 -6.93 -13.09 4.47
N ASP A 211 -6.43 -14.13 5.13
CA ASP A 211 -5.02 -14.52 5.15
C ASP A 211 -4.91 -16.05 5.26
N THR A 212 -3.90 -16.65 4.63
CA THR A 212 -3.71 -18.11 4.65
C THR A 212 -2.30 -18.54 5.02
N GLU A 213 -2.21 -19.56 5.87
CA GLU A 213 -0.97 -20.30 6.06
C GLU A 213 -0.95 -21.53 5.18
N THR A 214 0.17 -21.75 4.50
CA THR A 214 0.26 -22.76 3.46
C THR A 214 1.46 -23.69 3.65
N THR A 215 1.36 -24.88 3.05
CA THR A 215 2.44 -25.88 3.03
C THR A 215 3.63 -25.48 2.14
N GLY A 216 3.59 -24.34 1.45
CA GLY A 216 4.69 -23.87 0.61
C GLY A 216 4.39 -22.59 -0.16
N LEU A 217 5.47 -21.91 -0.59
CA LEU A 217 5.39 -20.60 -1.24
C LEU A 217 5.26 -20.67 -2.78
N ALA A 218 5.41 -21.87 -3.37
CA ALA A 218 5.54 -22.03 -4.83
C ALA A 218 4.20 -22.10 -5.59
N GLY A 219 3.05 -22.04 -4.90
CA GLY A 219 1.73 -21.93 -5.53
C GLY A 219 1.32 -23.10 -6.44
N GLY A 220 2.06 -24.22 -6.43
CA GLY A 220 1.75 -25.41 -7.22
C GLY A 220 0.52 -26.16 -6.68
N THR A 221 -0.04 -27.08 -7.48
CA THR A 221 -1.24 -27.87 -7.15
C THR A 221 -1.12 -28.71 -5.88
N GLY A 222 0.11 -29.00 -5.42
CA GLY A 222 0.39 -29.67 -4.14
C GLY A 222 0.38 -28.74 -2.91
N THR A 223 0.26 -27.43 -3.09
CA THR A 223 0.18 -26.46 -1.99
C THR A 223 -1.22 -26.48 -1.40
N LEU A 224 -1.30 -26.65 -0.09
CA LEU A 224 -2.53 -26.64 0.69
C LEU A 224 -2.55 -25.44 1.63
N PRO A 225 -3.65 -24.66 1.69
CA PRO A 225 -3.89 -23.69 2.75
C PRO A 225 -4.36 -24.46 3.99
N PHE A 226 -3.44 -24.70 4.92
CA PHE A 226 -3.75 -25.52 6.10
C PHE A 226 -4.39 -24.72 7.22
N LEU A 227 -4.22 -23.39 7.23
CA LEU A 227 -4.94 -22.48 8.10
C LEU A 227 -5.50 -21.35 7.24
N VAL A 228 -6.82 -21.13 7.32
CA VAL A 228 -7.49 -20.03 6.63
C VAL A 228 -8.07 -19.10 7.69
N GLY A 229 -7.46 -17.93 7.84
CA GLY A 229 -7.94 -16.87 8.71
C GLY A 229 -8.89 -15.95 7.98
N MET A 230 -10.00 -15.61 8.62
CA MET A 230 -10.99 -14.66 8.13
C MET A 230 -11.35 -13.67 9.22
N GLY A 231 -11.44 -12.39 8.90
CA GLY A 231 -11.91 -11.34 9.81
C GLY A 231 -13.15 -10.65 9.27
N SER A 232 -14.11 -10.31 10.13
CA SER A 232 -15.27 -9.48 9.76
C SER A 232 -15.87 -8.82 11.00
N PHE A 233 -16.66 -7.76 10.80
CA PHE A 233 -17.40 -7.16 11.91
C PHE A 233 -18.78 -7.80 12.06
N SER A 234 -19.15 -8.13 13.29
CA SER A 234 -20.50 -8.58 13.63
C SER A 234 -21.50 -7.43 13.57
N GLN A 235 -22.80 -7.74 13.54
CA GLN A 235 -23.85 -6.73 13.60
C GLN A 235 -23.82 -5.93 14.91
N GLN A 236 -23.31 -6.52 15.99
CA GLN A 236 -23.12 -5.88 17.30
C GLN A 236 -21.84 -5.03 17.35
N GLY A 237 -21.06 -5.00 16.27
CA GLY A 237 -19.88 -4.17 16.10
C GLY A 237 -18.56 -4.85 16.47
N ALA A 238 -18.57 -6.01 17.14
CA ALA A 238 -17.34 -6.73 17.50
C ALA A 238 -16.59 -7.22 16.26
N PHE A 239 -15.25 -7.23 16.30
CA PHE A 239 -14.46 -7.83 15.22
C PHE A 239 -14.29 -9.31 15.49
N VAL A 240 -14.77 -10.15 14.59
CA VAL A 240 -14.73 -11.61 14.73
C VAL A 240 -13.68 -12.16 13.78
N VAL A 241 -12.69 -12.83 14.35
CA VAL A 241 -11.73 -13.66 13.63
C VAL A 241 -12.24 -15.10 13.63
N GLU A 242 -12.40 -15.67 12.45
CA GLU A 242 -12.73 -17.06 12.21
C GLU A 242 -11.53 -17.73 11.53
N GLN A 243 -10.99 -18.77 12.16
CA GLN A 243 -9.91 -19.56 11.58
C GLN A 243 -10.40 -20.97 11.29
N LEU A 244 -10.04 -21.49 10.12
CA LEU A 244 -10.33 -22.87 9.73
C LEU A 244 -9.03 -23.65 9.59
N LEU A 245 -8.90 -24.74 10.34
CA LEU A 245 -7.71 -25.61 10.31
C LEU A 245 -7.99 -26.86 9.49
N LEU A 246 -7.08 -27.17 8.57
CA LEU A 246 -7.00 -28.43 7.88
C LEU A 246 -6.13 -29.38 8.71
N ARG A 247 -6.72 -30.42 9.33
CA ARG A 247 -5.91 -31.37 10.12
C ARG A 247 -5.39 -32.54 9.29
N ALA A 248 -6.07 -32.86 8.21
CA ALA A 248 -5.59 -33.81 7.21
C ALA A 248 -5.90 -33.32 5.79
N PRO A 249 -5.03 -33.59 4.79
CA PRO A 249 -5.26 -33.18 3.40
C PRO A 249 -6.62 -33.59 2.80
N GLY A 250 -7.22 -34.68 3.29
CA GLY A 250 -8.53 -35.15 2.82
C GLY A 250 -9.73 -34.36 3.33
N GLU A 251 -9.54 -33.42 4.27
CA GLU A 251 -10.61 -32.68 4.96
C GLU A 251 -10.87 -31.29 4.35
N GLU A 252 -10.32 -30.99 3.17
CA GLU A 252 -10.44 -29.65 2.57
C GLU A 252 -11.86 -29.26 2.18
N TYR A 253 -12.69 -30.22 1.77
CA TYR A 253 -13.98 -29.91 1.16
C TYR A 253 -14.92 -29.14 2.12
N PRO A 254 -15.19 -29.60 3.35
CA PRO A 254 -16.00 -28.85 4.31
C PRO A 254 -15.39 -27.48 4.68
N LEU A 255 -14.07 -27.40 4.81
CA LEU A 255 -13.35 -26.14 5.08
C LEU A 255 -13.58 -25.11 3.97
N LEU A 256 -13.40 -25.53 2.71
CA LEU A 256 -13.57 -24.66 1.55
C LEU A 256 -15.03 -24.25 1.34
N ARG A 257 -15.99 -25.12 1.68
CA ARG A 257 -17.42 -24.75 1.69
C ARG A 257 -17.69 -23.64 2.69
N ARG A 258 -17.17 -23.75 3.91
CA ARG A 258 -17.31 -22.71 4.94
C ARG A 258 -16.70 -21.38 4.51
N LEU A 259 -15.53 -21.41 3.87
CA LEU A 259 -14.92 -20.23 3.25
C LEU A 259 -15.84 -19.59 2.20
N LEU A 260 -16.42 -20.39 1.31
CA LEU A 260 -17.34 -19.88 0.28
C LEU A 260 -18.57 -19.20 0.89
N ASP A 261 -19.14 -19.73 1.97
CA ASP A 261 -20.29 -19.12 2.66
C ASP A 261 -19.95 -17.71 3.18
N ASN A 262 -18.73 -17.53 3.72
CA ASN A 262 -18.25 -16.22 4.17
C ASN A 262 -18.01 -15.27 2.98
N LEU A 263 -17.38 -15.75 1.91
CA LEU A 263 -17.15 -14.97 0.69
C LEU A 263 -18.47 -14.53 0.04
N GLN A 264 -19.49 -15.37 0.00
CA GLN A 264 -20.81 -15.03 -0.57
C GLN A 264 -21.52 -13.90 0.18
N ARG A 265 -21.21 -13.71 1.48
CA ARG A 265 -21.77 -12.63 2.31
C ARG A 265 -20.93 -11.36 2.25
N ALA A 266 -19.71 -11.41 1.74
CA ALA A 266 -18.82 -10.26 1.69
C ALA A 266 -19.21 -9.27 0.58
N SER A 267 -18.99 -7.99 0.82
CA SER A 267 -19.09 -6.92 -0.19
C SER A 267 -17.77 -6.76 -0.97
N ALA A 268 -16.65 -7.07 -0.31
CA ALA A 268 -15.28 -6.99 -0.83
C ALA A 268 -14.34 -7.86 0.03
N ILE A 269 -13.17 -8.17 -0.52
CA ILE A 269 -12.10 -8.88 0.18
C ILE A 269 -10.95 -7.90 0.47
N VAL A 270 -10.37 -8.00 1.66
CA VAL A 270 -9.11 -7.37 2.04
C VAL A 270 -8.06 -8.44 2.31
N THR A 271 -6.90 -8.31 1.69
CA THR A 271 -5.74 -9.18 1.97
C THR A 271 -4.45 -8.36 2.04
N PHE A 272 -3.37 -9.00 2.48
CA PHE A 272 -2.02 -8.46 2.37
C PHE A 272 -1.21 -9.36 1.43
N ASN A 273 -0.91 -8.90 0.21
CA ASN A 273 -0.26 -9.70 -0.86
C ASN A 273 -1.10 -10.85 -1.45
N GLY A 274 -2.36 -11.01 -1.02
CA GLY A 274 -3.22 -12.09 -1.51
C GLY A 274 -3.63 -12.04 -2.98
N LYS A 275 -3.40 -10.94 -3.72
CA LYS A 275 -3.57 -10.93 -5.19
C LYS A 275 -2.60 -11.90 -5.87
N THR A 276 -1.40 -12.03 -5.34
CA THR A 276 -0.34 -12.88 -5.90
C THR A 276 -0.28 -14.24 -5.22
N PHE A 277 -0.84 -14.39 -4.01
CA PHE A 277 -0.68 -15.59 -3.20
C PHE A 277 -2.01 -16.28 -2.84
N ASP A 278 -2.75 -15.77 -1.85
CA ASP A 278 -3.90 -16.44 -1.23
C ASP A 278 -5.03 -16.75 -2.23
N LEU A 279 -5.49 -15.74 -2.97
CA LEU A 279 -6.66 -15.90 -3.83
C LEU A 279 -6.39 -16.85 -5.02
N PRO A 280 -5.23 -16.76 -5.73
CA PRO A 280 -4.87 -17.76 -6.73
C PRO A 280 -4.83 -19.20 -6.18
N LEU A 281 -4.27 -19.40 -4.98
CA LEU A 281 -4.23 -20.70 -4.32
C LEU A 281 -5.65 -21.21 -4.04
N LEU A 282 -6.46 -20.41 -3.35
CA LEU A 282 -7.83 -20.78 -2.97
C LEU A 282 -8.70 -21.09 -4.20
N ARG A 283 -8.59 -20.30 -5.28
CA ARG A 283 -9.27 -20.59 -6.56
C ARG A 283 -8.90 -21.96 -7.11
N THR A 284 -7.60 -22.29 -7.11
CA THR A 284 -7.13 -23.61 -7.54
C THR A 284 -7.72 -24.73 -6.66
N ARG A 285 -7.72 -24.54 -5.32
CA ARG A 285 -8.29 -25.53 -4.39
C ARG A 285 -9.78 -25.74 -4.57
N LEU A 286 -10.55 -24.67 -4.83
CA LEU A 286 -11.97 -24.76 -5.13
C LEU A 286 -12.24 -25.61 -6.37
N VAL A 287 -11.48 -25.39 -7.45
CA VAL A 287 -11.58 -26.18 -8.69
C VAL A 287 -11.24 -27.65 -8.43
N MET A 288 -10.13 -27.91 -7.73
CA MET A 288 -9.70 -29.28 -7.41
C MET A 288 -10.73 -30.05 -6.57
N ASN A 289 -11.41 -29.36 -5.65
CA ASN A 289 -12.48 -29.93 -4.83
C ASN A 289 -13.86 -29.91 -5.51
N ARG A 290 -13.94 -29.53 -6.79
CA ARG A 290 -15.19 -29.44 -7.58
C ARG A 290 -16.25 -28.55 -6.92
N LEU A 291 -15.81 -27.50 -6.24
CA LEU A 291 -16.67 -26.49 -5.63
C LEU A 291 -16.97 -25.35 -6.61
N PRO A 292 -18.04 -24.57 -6.38
CA PRO A 292 -18.33 -23.37 -7.16
C PRO A 292 -17.13 -22.41 -7.19
N PRO A 293 -16.95 -21.65 -8.29
CA PRO A 293 -15.89 -20.67 -8.36
C PRO A 293 -16.06 -19.59 -7.29
N MET A 294 -14.93 -19.03 -6.85
CA MET A 294 -14.91 -17.89 -5.93
C MET A 294 -15.75 -16.74 -6.50
N PRO A 295 -16.63 -16.11 -5.70
CA PRO A 295 -17.39 -14.94 -6.13
C PRO A 295 -16.49 -13.81 -6.65
N ALA A 296 -16.94 -13.10 -7.68
CA ALA A 296 -16.24 -11.94 -8.22
C ALA A 296 -16.47 -10.72 -7.31
N LEU A 297 -15.59 -10.53 -6.33
CA LEU A 297 -15.64 -9.43 -5.37
C LEU A 297 -14.58 -8.37 -5.66
N PRO A 298 -14.87 -7.07 -5.41
CA PRO A 298 -13.83 -6.06 -5.29
C PRO A 298 -12.76 -6.49 -4.29
N HIS A 299 -11.49 -6.22 -4.59
CA HIS A 299 -10.36 -6.72 -3.81
C HIS A 299 -9.34 -5.64 -3.52
N LEU A 300 -9.28 -5.24 -2.24
CA LEU A 300 -8.27 -4.36 -1.69
C LEU A 300 -7.08 -5.20 -1.19
N ASP A 301 -5.95 -5.11 -1.90
CA ASP A 301 -4.69 -5.70 -1.45
C ASP A 301 -3.80 -4.61 -0.86
N LEU A 302 -3.62 -4.68 0.45
CA LEU A 302 -2.99 -3.64 1.26
C LEU A 302 -1.48 -3.51 1.00
N LEU A 303 -0.82 -4.55 0.48
CA LEU A 303 0.60 -4.48 0.15
C LEU A 303 0.86 -3.42 -0.93
N HIS A 304 -0.02 -3.32 -1.93
CA HIS A 304 0.13 -2.33 -2.99
C HIS A 304 -0.09 -0.91 -2.49
N VAL A 305 -1.04 -0.71 -1.58
CA VAL A 305 -1.26 0.59 -0.92
C VAL A 305 -0.05 0.96 -0.08
N ALA A 306 0.39 0.05 0.80
CA ALA A 306 1.54 0.27 1.67
C ALA A 306 2.83 0.59 0.88
N ARG A 307 3.07 -0.09 -0.25
CA ARG A 307 4.22 0.19 -1.12
C ARG A 307 4.15 1.56 -1.80
N ARG A 308 2.96 2.05 -2.14
CA ARG A 308 2.82 3.37 -2.77
C ARG A 308 3.03 4.49 -1.77
N ILE A 309 2.55 4.30 -0.54
CA ILE A 309 2.59 5.32 0.51
C ILE A 309 3.93 5.29 1.24
N HIS A 310 4.32 4.13 1.78
CA HIS A 310 5.38 4.05 2.79
C HIS A 310 6.76 3.66 2.25
N LYS A 311 6.86 3.08 1.06
CA LYS A 311 8.12 2.46 0.56
C LYS A 311 9.31 3.43 0.59
N THR A 312 9.10 4.70 0.27
CA THR A 312 10.16 5.71 0.28
C THR A 312 10.74 5.91 1.68
N ARG A 313 9.89 5.89 2.72
CA ARG A 313 10.29 6.09 4.12
C ARG A 313 10.81 4.81 4.77
N ILE A 314 10.11 3.68 4.59
CA ILE A 314 10.39 2.45 5.34
C ILE A 314 11.14 1.38 4.54
N GLY A 315 11.30 1.53 3.23
CA GLY A 315 11.96 0.56 2.35
C GLY A 315 11.15 -0.72 2.12
N SER A 316 11.21 -1.67 3.05
CA SER A 316 10.48 -2.93 2.96
C SER A 316 9.06 -2.77 3.51
N CYS A 317 8.06 -3.22 2.75
CA CYS A 317 6.64 -3.14 3.11
C CYS A 317 6.02 -4.53 3.30
N HIS A 318 6.75 -5.50 3.88
CA HIS A 318 6.10 -6.72 4.39
C HIS A 318 5.29 -6.37 5.64
N LEU A 319 4.32 -7.21 6.03
CA LEU A 319 3.34 -6.85 7.07
C LEU A 319 4.02 -6.46 8.39
N GLY A 320 4.97 -7.26 8.89
CA GLY A 320 5.73 -6.94 10.11
C GLY A 320 6.48 -5.59 10.06
N ALA A 321 7.04 -5.19 8.91
CA ALA A 321 7.65 -3.86 8.79
C ALA A 321 6.62 -2.72 8.78
N VAL A 322 5.43 -2.96 8.22
CA VAL A 322 4.33 -1.99 8.25
C VAL A 322 3.77 -1.87 9.67
N GLU A 323 3.60 -2.98 10.38
CA GLU A 323 3.17 -2.99 11.78
C GLU A 323 4.11 -2.18 12.67
N SER A 324 5.41 -2.49 12.65
CA SER A 324 6.41 -1.79 13.47
C SER A 324 6.53 -0.32 13.10
N ARG A 325 6.72 0.01 11.81
CA ARG A 325 7.10 1.37 11.36
C ARG A 325 5.93 2.28 11.01
N VAL A 326 4.72 1.75 10.88
CA VAL A 326 3.51 2.51 10.57
C VAL A 326 2.51 2.43 11.72
N LEU A 327 2.17 1.22 12.18
CA LEU A 327 1.21 1.05 13.29
C LEU A 327 1.85 1.26 14.67
N GLY A 328 3.17 1.15 14.78
CA GLY A 328 3.87 1.17 16.06
C GLY A 328 3.63 -0.10 16.87
N PHE A 329 3.47 -1.24 16.19
CA PHE A 329 3.17 -2.54 16.78
C PHE A 329 4.34 -3.50 16.59
N GLU A 330 4.88 -4.01 17.69
CA GLU A 330 5.93 -5.03 17.72
C GLU A 330 5.34 -6.33 18.26
N ARG A 331 5.41 -7.41 17.46
CA ARG A 331 4.93 -8.73 17.88
C ARG A 331 5.91 -9.36 18.85
N VAL A 332 5.40 -10.02 19.89
CA VAL A 332 6.21 -10.74 20.87
C VAL A 332 6.04 -12.24 20.66
N GLY A 333 7.15 -12.96 20.47
CA GLY A 333 7.15 -14.42 20.34
C GLY A 333 6.58 -14.94 19.01
N ASP A 334 6.64 -14.13 17.96
CA ASP A 334 6.09 -14.51 16.66
C ASP A 334 6.89 -15.63 15.96
N VAL A 335 6.21 -16.45 15.17
CA VAL A 335 6.83 -17.54 14.42
C VAL A 335 7.47 -17.00 13.13
N PRO A 336 8.73 -17.35 12.83
CA PRO A 336 9.33 -17.03 11.54
C PRO A 336 8.57 -17.73 10.40
N SER A 337 8.21 -16.97 9.36
CA SER A 337 7.36 -17.47 8.26
C SER A 337 7.94 -18.70 7.52
N ASP A 338 9.27 -18.84 7.49
CA ASP A 338 9.95 -19.99 6.90
C ASP A 338 9.79 -21.30 7.69
N GLN A 339 9.39 -21.22 8.96
CA GLN A 339 9.14 -22.38 9.83
C GLN A 339 7.70 -22.87 9.81
N ILE A 340 6.76 -22.04 9.35
CA ILE A 340 5.32 -22.30 9.45
C ILE A 340 4.93 -23.62 8.79
N ALA A 341 5.31 -23.83 7.52
CA ALA A 341 5.04 -25.08 6.81
C ALA A 341 5.66 -26.29 7.51
N GLY A 342 6.89 -26.15 8.03
CA GLY A 342 7.59 -27.20 8.75
C GLY A 342 6.86 -27.64 10.03
N ARG A 343 6.30 -26.69 10.77
CA ARG A 343 5.48 -26.95 11.97
C ARG A 343 4.21 -27.72 11.63
N TYR A 344 3.53 -27.37 10.54
CA TYR A 344 2.37 -28.13 10.08
C TYR A 344 2.72 -29.56 9.66
N PHE A 345 3.81 -29.77 8.92
CA PHE A 345 4.25 -31.14 8.58
C PHE A 345 4.66 -31.96 9.81
N HIS A 346 5.20 -31.33 10.85
CA HIS A 346 5.48 -31.98 12.12
C HIS A 346 4.19 -32.41 12.82
N PHE A 347 3.20 -31.52 12.90
CA PHE A 347 1.87 -31.82 13.43
C PHE A 347 1.23 -33.01 12.69
N LEU A 348 1.25 -33.04 11.36
CA LEU A 348 0.70 -34.16 10.58
C LEU A 348 1.35 -35.52 10.90
N ARG A 349 2.65 -35.54 11.24
CA ARG A 349 3.38 -36.79 11.54
C ARG A 349 3.20 -37.26 12.98
N THR A 350 3.05 -36.33 13.90
CA THR A 350 3.19 -36.60 15.34
C THR A 350 1.90 -36.41 16.13
N GLY A 351 0.93 -35.66 15.58
CA GLY A 351 -0.23 -35.17 16.31
C GLY A 351 0.11 -34.07 17.32
N ASP A 352 1.34 -33.54 17.31
CA ASP A 352 1.79 -32.50 18.24
C ASP A 352 1.16 -31.15 17.90
N GLU A 353 0.10 -30.81 18.65
CA GLU A 353 -0.65 -29.57 18.53
C GLU A 353 0.13 -28.33 18.99
N GLU A 354 1.10 -28.49 19.90
CA GLU A 354 1.79 -27.35 20.53
C GLU A 354 2.58 -26.54 19.50
N GLY A 355 3.14 -27.21 18.50
CA GLY A 355 3.90 -26.58 17.42
C GLY A 355 3.08 -25.61 16.55
N LEU A 356 1.75 -25.78 16.50
CA LEU A 356 0.84 -24.96 15.69
C LEU A 356 0.23 -23.78 16.46
N VAL A 357 0.30 -23.75 17.79
CA VAL A 357 -0.32 -22.68 18.60
C VAL A 357 0.20 -21.29 18.22
N ASP A 358 1.51 -21.16 17.99
CA ASP A 358 2.11 -19.87 17.59
C ASP A 358 1.74 -19.49 16.14
N VAL A 359 1.52 -20.47 15.26
CA VAL A 359 1.05 -20.26 13.88
C VAL A 359 -0.38 -19.73 13.86
N VAL A 360 -1.25 -20.30 14.71
CA VAL A 360 -2.63 -19.82 14.89
C VAL A 360 -2.63 -18.38 15.38
N SER A 361 -1.76 -18.06 16.34
CA SER A 361 -1.60 -16.72 16.90
C SER A 361 -1.09 -15.72 15.84
N HIS A 362 -0.12 -16.12 15.02
CA HIS A 362 0.41 -15.33 13.91
C HIS A 362 -0.69 -14.93 12.93
N ASN A 363 -1.45 -15.91 12.44
CA ASN A 363 -2.53 -15.68 11.49
C ASN A 363 -3.63 -14.77 12.07
N VAL A 364 -3.93 -14.83 13.38
CA VAL A 364 -4.82 -13.85 14.02
C VAL A 364 -4.27 -12.43 13.87
N TRP A 365 -2.99 -12.21 14.21
CA TRP A 365 -2.38 -10.89 14.10
C TRP A 365 -2.35 -10.37 12.66
N ASP A 366 -2.09 -11.24 11.67
CA ASP A 366 -2.15 -10.88 10.26
C ASP A 366 -3.53 -10.32 9.88
N ILE A 367 -4.61 -11.00 10.30
CA ILE A 367 -5.99 -10.56 10.07
C ILE A 367 -6.30 -9.23 10.77
N VAL A 368 -5.95 -9.11 12.04
CA VAL A 368 -6.30 -7.93 12.87
C VAL A 368 -5.51 -6.69 12.42
N SER A 369 -4.24 -6.86 12.02
CA SER A 369 -3.41 -5.77 11.49
C SER A 369 -3.95 -5.22 10.17
N MET A 370 -4.53 -6.07 9.32
CA MET A 370 -5.19 -5.58 8.11
C MET A 370 -6.41 -4.70 8.42
N ALA A 371 -7.19 -5.02 9.46
CA ALA A 371 -8.29 -4.15 9.89
C ALA A 371 -7.76 -2.79 10.37
N ALA A 372 -6.71 -2.77 11.20
CA ALA A 372 -6.08 -1.52 11.62
C ALA A 372 -5.57 -0.67 10.44
N LEU A 373 -4.98 -1.32 9.41
CA LEU A 373 -4.52 -0.63 8.20
C LEU A 373 -5.66 -0.07 7.36
N VAL A 374 -6.77 -0.80 7.21
CA VAL A 374 -7.97 -0.28 6.53
C VAL A 374 -8.51 0.94 7.27
N GLY A 375 -8.53 0.91 8.61
CA GLY A 375 -8.86 2.07 9.43
C GLY A 375 -7.94 3.26 9.14
N LEU A 376 -6.62 3.06 9.22
CA LEU A 376 -5.63 4.11 8.94
C LEU A 376 -5.80 4.74 7.54
N TYR A 377 -5.98 3.91 6.51
CA TYR A 377 -6.12 4.39 5.14
C TYR A 377 -7.50 4.98 4.82
N GLY A 378 -8.50 4.70 5.64
CA GLY A 378 -9.85 5.24 5.54
C GLY A 378 -10.08 6.55 6.31
N GLU A 379 -9.17 6.91 7.22
CA GLU A 379 -9.19 8.17 7.96
C GLU A 379 -8.67 9.35 7.12
N PRO A 380 -8.90 10.61 7.55
CA PRO A 380 -8.30 11.78 6.91
C PRO A 380 -6.78 11.61 6.78
N LEU A 381 -6.30 11.59 5.55
CA LEU A 381 -4.91 11.24 5.22
C LEU A 381 -3.88 12.16 5.90
N SER A 382 -4.30 13.35 6.33
CA SER A 382 -3.51 14.28 7.12
C SER A 382 -2.99 13.69 8.44
N VAL A 383 -3.45 12.53 8.92
CA VAL A 383 -2.84 11.83 10.06
C VAL A 383 -1.44 11.27 9.76
N LEU A 384 -1.13 11.03 8.47
CA LEU A 384 0.14 10.46 8.04
C LEU A 384 1.30 11.49 8.16
N PRO A 385 2.55 11.00 8.32
CA PRO A 385 3.73 11.86 8.28
C PRO A 385 3.96 12.44 6.88
N GLY A 386 4.67 13.57 6.80
CA GLY A 386 4.90 14.29 5.54
C GLY A 386 5.51 13.43 4.43
N GLU A 387 6.43 12.52 4.77
CA GLU A 387 7.07 11.62 3.79
C GLU A 387 6.06 10.64 3.17
N ASP A 388 5.12 10.13 3.95
CA ASP A 388 4.06 9.24 3.48
C ASP A 388 3.01 10.01 2.67
N LEU A 389 2.71 11.26 3.07
CA LEU A 389 1.83 12.14 2.32
C LEU A 389 2.35 12.43 0.91
N ALA A 390 3.67 12.45 0.70
CA ALA A 390 4.22 12.49 -0.65
C ALA A 390 3.83 11.24 -1.47
N GLY A 391 3.92 10.05 -0.89
CA GLY A 391 3.45 8.81 -1.53
C GLY A 391 1.95 8.81 -1.83
N VAL A 392 1.15 9.36 -0.91
CA VAL A 392 -0.30 9.58 -1.10
C VAL A 392 -0.57 10.53 -2.25
N ALA A 393 0.00 11.73 -2.26
CA ALA A 393 -0.21 12.72 -3.32
C ALA A 393 0.21 12.18 -4.69
N ALA A 394 1.31 11.42 -4.76
CA ALA A 394 1.73 10.77 -5.99
C ALA A 394 0.72 9.72 -6.48
N THR A 395 0.08 9.01 -5.55
CA THR A 395 -0.97 8.03 -5.84
C THR A 395 -2.26 8.71 -6.31
N VAL A 396 -2.71 9.76 -5.62
CA VAL A 396 -3.90 10.55 -5.99
C VAL A 396 -3.71 11.21 -7.37
N ALA A 397 -2.50 11.71 -7.68
CA ALA A 397 -2.19 12.23 -9.00
C ALA A 397 -2.34 11.15 -10.10
N ARG A 398 -1.94 9.90 -9.81
CA ARG A 398 -2.13 8.76 -10.73
C ARG A 398 -3.59 8.34 -10.85
N ALA A 399 -4.40 8.57 -9.83
CA ALA A 399 -5.85 8.37 -9.85
C ALA A 399 -6.59 9.44 -10.68
N GLN A 400 -5.88 10.38 -11.31
CA GLN A 400 -6.42 11.47 -12.12
C GLN A 400 -7.15 12.56 -11.32
N GLU A 401 -6.77 12.75 -10.06
CA GLU A 401 -7.27 13.83 -9.19
C GLU A 401 -6.17 14.87 -8.88
N PRO A 402 -5.71 15.66 -9.87
CA PRO A 402 -4.52 16.50 -9.74
C PRO A 402 -4.68 17.68 -8.78
N ALA A 403 -5.91 18.18 -8.58
CA ALA A 403 -6.18 19.26 -7.64
C ALA A 403 -5.96 18.78 -6.20
N GLN A 404 -6.61 17.67 -5.84
CA GLN A 404 -6.46 17.03 -4.53
C GLN A 404 -5.01 16.57 -4.29
N ALA A 405 -4.35 16.01 -5.31
CA ALA A 405 -2.95 15.61 -5.20
C ALA A 405 -2.03 16.77 -4.84
N ALA A 406 -2.29 17.97 -5.39
CA ALA A 406 -1.50 19.14 -5.08
C ALA A 406 -1.72 19.66 -3.67
N GLU A 407 -2.97 19.70 -3.20
CA GLU A 407 -3.29 20.06 -1.81
C GLU A 407 -2.58 19.12 -0.82
N ILE A 408 -2.60 17.82 -1.08
CA ILE A 408 -1.89 16.83 -0.25
C ILE A 408 -0.37 17.05 -0.30
N ALA A 409 0.18 17.40 -1.48
CA ALA A 409 1.61 17.69 -1.62
C ALA A 409 2.02 18.97 -0.85
N ASP A 410 1.16 19.98 -0.79
CA ASP A 410 1.38 21.18 0.01
C ASP A 410 1.48 20.81 1.51
N ILE A 411 0.50 20.05 2.01
CA ILE A 411 0.50 19.55 3.40
C ILE A 411 1.72 18.67 3.68
N ALA A 412 2.14 17.85 2.71
CA ALA A 412 3.32 17.00 2.84
C ALA A 412 4.59 17.83 3.09
N VAL A 413 4.77 18.94 2.37
CA VAL A 413 5.90 19.86 2.56
C VAL A 413 5.79 20.61 3.88
N GLU A 414 4.61 21.11 4.24
CA GLU A 414 4.38 21.81 5.53
C GLU A 414 4.71 20.91 6.73
N LYS A 415 4.47 19.60 6.61
CA LYS A 415 4.81 18.60 7.62
C LYS A 415 6.26 18.12 7.59
N GLY A 416 7.12 18.75 6.80
CA GLY A 416 8.53 18.37 6.71
C GLY A 416 8.75 17.03 5.99
N GLY A 417 7.96 16.72 4.97
CA GLY A 417 8.11 15.51 4.14
C GLY A 417 9.37 15.44 3.27
N GLY A 418 10.30 16.38 3.46
CA GLY A 418 11.63 16.42 2.87
C GLY A 418 11.66 16.41 1.35
N VAL A 419 12.76 15.86 0.82
CA VAL A 419 13.04 15.75 -0.62
C VAL A 419 11.90 15.09 -1.41
N PRO A 420 11.27 13.98 -0.96
CA PRO A 420 10.14 13.38 -1.68
C PRO A 420 8.95 14.32 -1.85
N ALA A 421 8.56 15.05 -0.79
CA ALA A 421 7.42 15.97 -0.82
C ALA A 421 7.69 17.18 -1.73
N LEU A 422 8.85 17.82 -1.57
CA LEU A 422 9.26 18.96 -2.41
C LEU A 422 9.31 18.59 -3.89
N ARG A 423 9.89 17.43 -4.22
CA ARG A 423 9.99 16.95 -5.61
C ARG A 423 8.62 16.73 -6.23
N LEU A 424 7.70 16.14 -5.47
CA LEU A 424 6.36 15.89 -5.94
C LEU A 424 5.59 17.21 -6.14
N ARG A 425 5.63 18.12 -5.17
CA ARG A 425 4.98 19.43 -5.29
C ARG A 425 5.51 20.21 -6.49
N ALA A 426 6.83 20.26 -6.69
CA ALA A 426 7.45 20.89 -7.86
C ALA A 426 6.92 20.31 -9.18
N THR A 427 6.83 18.98 -9.25
CA THR A 427 6.34 18.26 -10.43
C THR A 427 4.87 18.58 -10.72
N LEU A 428 4.02 18.59 -9.69
CA LEU A 428 2.60 18.92 -9.80
C LEU A 428 2.37 20.40 -10.14
N ALA A 429 3.11 21.32 -9.52
CA ALA A 429 3.07 22.75 -9.82
C ALA A 429 3.42 23.01 -11.30
N LYS A 430 4.50 22.39 -11.79
CA LYS A 430 4.90 22.47 -13.20
C LYS A 430 3.81 21.90 -14.12
N ALA A 431 3.21 20.76 -13.77
CA ALA A 431 2.15 20.15 -14.58
C ALA A 431 0.90 21.05 -14.67
N ARG A 432 0.60 21.82 -13.62
CA ARG A 432 -0.48 22.83 -13.60
C ARG A 432 -0.12 24.15 -14.28
N GLY A 433 1.13 24.32 -14.71
CA GLY A 433 1.62 25.55 -15.33
C GLY A 433 2.14 26.60 -14.34
N ASP A 434 2.13 26.32 -13.04
CA ASP A 434 2.74 27.17 -12.01
C ASP A 434 4.26 26.95 -11.99
N ARG A 435 4.92 27.59 -12.96
CA ARG A 435 6.37 27.48 -13.15
C ARG A 435 7.15 28.20 -12.05
N GLN A 436 6.56 29.19 -11.39
CA GLN A 436 7.22 29.95 -10.34
C GLN A 436 7.31 29.13 -9.05
N ALA A 437 6.21 28.51 -8.61
CA ALA A 437 6.23 27.60 -7.47
C ALA A 437 7.14 26.40 -7.72
N ALA A 438 7.06 25.81 -8.92
CA ALA A 438 7.94 24.70 -9.30
C ALA A 438 9.43 25.09 -9.24
N LEU A 439 9.77 26.30 -9.69
CA LEU A 439 11.15 26.80 -9.63
C LEU A 439 11.65 26.94 -8.20
N GLN A 440 10.85 27.49 -7.29
CA GLN A 440 11.22 27.65 -5.88
C GLN A 440 11.54 26.29 -5.23
N ASP A 441 10.71 25.28 -5.49
CA ASP A 441 10.94 23.94 -4.96
C ASP A 441 12.18 23.28 -5.56
N PHE A 442 12.38 23.38 -6.88
CA PHE A 442 13.57 22.82 -7.52
C PHE A 442 14.88 23.52 -7.09
N GLU A 443 14.84 24.84 -6.85
CA GLU A 443 15.99 25.56 -6.28
C GLU A 443 16.27 25.12 -4.84
N THR A 444 15.24 24.81 -4.06
CA THR A 444 15.38 24.27 -2.71
C THR A 444 16.01 22.88 -2.76
N LEU A 445 15.51 22.01 -3.64
CA LEU A 445 16.05 20.67 -3.88
C LEU A 445 17.52 20.69 -4.32
N GLU A 446 17.93 21.60 -5.21
CA GLU A 446 19.33 21.72 -5.64
C GLU A 446 20.29 22.00 -4.48
N ARG A 447 19.83 22.70 -3.44
CA ARG A 447 20.64 22.98 -2.24
C ARG A 447 20.73 21.79 -1.29
N GLU A 448 19.72 20.92 -1.29
CA GLU A 448 19.63 19.77 -0.39
C GLU A 448 20.24 18.49 -0.96
N VAL A 449 20.15 18.29 -2.28
CA VAL A 449 20.57 17.06 -2.95
C VAL A 449 21.34 17.28 -4.24
N ASP A 450 22.44 16.54 -4.40
CA ASP A 450 23.16 16.44 -5.67
C ASP A 450 22.43 15.45 -6.61
N ASP A 451 21.39 15.94 -7.28
CA ASP A 451 20.56 15.15 -8.21
C ASP A 451 20.61 15.71 -9.65
N PRO A 452 21.22 15.00 -10.63
CA PRO A 452 21.27 15.42 -12.03
C PRO A 452 19.88 15.62 -12.67
N GLY A 453 18.84 14.96 -12.15
CA GLY A 453 17.46 15.12 -12.59
C GLY A 453 16.85 16.44 -12.15
N VAL A 454 17.14 16.88 -10.92
CA VAL A 454 16.77 18.22 -10.42
C VAL A 454 17.45 19.29 -11.26
N ARG A 455 18.75 19.12 -11.53
CA ARG A 455 19.51 20.03 -12.41
C ARG A 455 18.92 20.14 -13.80
N LEU A 456 18.48 19.03 -14.40
CA LEU A 456 17.80 19.07 -15.69
C LEU A 456 16.53 19.92 -15.66
N GLU A 457 15.71 19.79 -14.61
CA GLU A 457 14.47 20.56 -14.48
C GLU A 457 14.73 22.06 -14.26
N LEU A 458 15.71 22.41 -13.42
CA LEU A 458 16.18 23.79 -13.27
C LEU A 458 16.71 24.39 -14.57
N ALA A 459 17.52 23.65 -15.32
CA ALA A 459 18.03 24.11 -16.62
C ALA A 459 16.89 24.45 -17.59
N LYS A 460 15.82 23.64 -17.62
CA LYS A 460 14.62 23.91 -18.44
C LYS A 460 13.88 25.16 -17.94
N LEU A 461 13.67 25.31 -16.64
CA LEU A 461 12.97 26.46 -16.07
C LEU A 461 13.75 27.76 -16.29
N TYR A 462 15.06 27.78 -16.04
CA TYR A 462 15.90 28.94 -16.35
C TYR A 462 15.92 29.27 -17.85
N GLU A 463 16.00 28.26 -18.73
CA GLU A 463 16.05 28.50 -20.18
C GLU A 463 14.72 29.02 -20.73
N HIS A 464 13.60 28.40 -20.35
CA HIS A 464 12.31 28.61 -21.02
C HIS A 464 11.37 29.56 -20.27
N HIS A 465 11.41 29.58 -18.93
CA HIS A 465 10.54 30.42 -18.13
C HIS A 465 11.20 31.77 -17.81
N LEU A 466 12.35 31.76 -17.11
CA LEU A 466 13.02 32.99 -16.69
C LEU A 466 13.92 33.62 -17.76
N LYS A 467 14.25 32.87 -18.82
CA LYS A 467 15.26 33.26 -19.82
C LYS A 467 16.63 33.62 -19.20
N ALA A 468 16.90 33.09 -18.01
CA ALA A 468 18.16 33.27 -17.27
C ALA A 468 19.24 32.31 -17.80
N TYR A 469 19.67 32.52 -19.05
CA TYR A 469 20.53 31.57 -19.77
C TYR A 469 21.87 31.30 -19.06
N GLY A 470 22.42 32.29 -18.37
CA GLY A 470 23.64 32.14 -17.56
C GLY A 470 23.44 31.24 -16.33
N ARG A 471 22.24 31.20 -15.74
CA ARG A 471 21.91 30.21 -14.69
C ARG A 471 21.72 28.82 -15.31
N ALA A 472 20.99 28.75 -16.43
CA ALA A 472 20.74 27.50 -17.13
C ALA A 472 22.03 26.77 -17.52
N ILE A 473 23.04 27.47 -18.08
CA ILE A 473 24.28 26.82 -18.52
C ILE A 473 25.11 26.30 -17.35
N ARG A 474 25.19 27.04 -16.23
CA ARG A 474 25.92 26.62 -15.03
C ARG A 474 25.39 25.30 -14.48
N VAL A 475 24.07 25.17 -14.39
CA VAL A 475 23.42 23.93 -13.93
C VAL A 475 23.71 22.77 -14.88
N VAL A 476 23.71 23.00 -16.20
CA VAL A 476 24.01 21.96 -17.20
C VAL A 476 25.50 21.56 -17.16
N GLU A 477 26.40 22.48 -16.79
CA GLU A 477 27.82 22.20 -16.64
C GLU A 477 28.15 21.34 -15.41
N GLN A 478 27.30 21.37 -14.38
CA GLN A 478 27.36 20.47 -13.21
C GLN A 478 26.81 19.04 -13.48
N GLY A 479 26.39 18.76 -14.71
CA GLY A 479 25.88 17.45 -15.14
C GLY A 479 24.37 17.31 -14.97
N THR A 480 23.70 16.68 -15.93
CA THR A 480 22.25 16.42 -15.91
C THR A 480 21.97 14.98 -16.28
N THR A 481 20.71 14.53 -16.20
CA THR A 481 20.30 13.22 -16.73
C THR A 481 20.24 13.16 -18.27
N GLU A 482 20.61 14.23 -18.98
CA GLU A 482 20.70 14.20 -20.45
C GLU A 482 21.89 13.36 -20.91
N THR A 483 21.78 12.72 -22.09
CA THR A 483 22.96 12.10 -22.73
C THR A 483 24.00 13.16 -23.07
N ASP A 484 25.28 12.77 -23.13
CA ASP A 484 26.37 13.70 -23.46
C ASP A 484 26.09 14.52 -24.72
N SER A 485 25.59 13.86 -25.77
CA SER A 485 25.20 14.54 -27.02
C SER A 485 24.10 15.59 -26.82
N ALA A 486 23.09 15.30 -25.98
CA ALA A 486 21.99 16.21 -25.70
C ALA A 486 22.44 17.38 -24.81
N ALA A 487 23.25 17.10 -23.79
CA ALA A 487 23.85 18.12 -22.93
C ALA A 487 24.73 19.08 -23.74
N GLN A 488 25.58 18.58 -24.66
CA GLN A 488 26.41 19.42 -25.53
C GLN A 488 25.57 20.29 -26.47
N ARG A 489 24.51 19.72 -27.09
CA ARG A 489 23.57 20.50 -27.91
C ARG A 489 22.89 21.61 -27.10
N ARG A 490 22.50 21.34 -25.86
CA ARG A 490 21.92 22.34 -24.95
C ARG A 490 22.94 23.42 -24.59
N LYS A 491 24.18 23.06 -24.21
CA LYS A 491 25.26 24.01 -23.92
C LYS A 491 25.52 24.94 -25.11
N ALA A 492 25.66 24.40 -26.32
CA ALA A 492 25.85 25.19 -27.54
C ALA A 492 24.66 26.13 -27.83
N ARG A 493 23.42 25.65 -27.62
CA ARG A 493 22.21 26.49 -27.75
C ARG A 493 22.19 27.61 -26.72
N LEU A 494 22.51 27.34 -25.47
CA LEU A 494 22.54 28.34 -24.39
C LEU A 494 23.64 29.38 -24.62
N ARG A 495 24.85 28.97 -25.05
CA ARG A 495 25.94 29.91 -25.42
C ARG A 495 25.52 30.87 -26.52
N ARG A 496 24.84 30.39 -27.57
CA ARG A 496 24.27 31.24 -28.63
C ARG A 496 23.22 32.22 -28.10
N LYS A 497 22.34 31.77 -27.20
CA LYS A 497 21.32 32.64 -26.57
C LYS A 497 21.95 33.71 -25.67
N ILE A 498 23.00 33.39 -24.93
CA ILE A 498 23.76 34.35 -24.11
C ILE A 498 24.42 35.41 -24.99
N ALA A 499 25.15 35.00 -26.04
CA ALA A 499 25.79 35.94 -26.97
C ALA A 499 24.79 36.90 -27.61
N ARG A 500 23.63 36.39 -28.05
CA ARG A 500 22.56 37.21 -28.62
C ARG A 500 21.95 38.19 -27.62
N ALA A 501 21.75 37.77 -26.37
CA ALA A 501 21.22 38.65 -25.32
C ALA A 501 22.19 39.81 -25.00
N ASN A 502 23.49 39.52 -24.92
CA ASN A 502 24.51 40.53 -24.66
C ASN A 502 24.62 41.54 -25.82
N SER A 503 24.55 41.07 -27.08
CA SER A 503 24.57 41.98 -28.24
C SER A 503 23.34 42.90 -28.28
N SER A 504 22.17 42.44 -27.84
CA SER A 504 20.97 43.29 -27.76
C SER A 504 21.05 44.30 -26.62
N SER A 505 21.64 43.95 -25.47
CA SER A 505 21.84 44.88 -24.36
C SER A 505 22.80 46.01 -24.73
N ASN A 506 23.94 45.70 -25.36
CA ASN A 506 24.90 46.70 -25.82
C ASN A 506 24.29 47.67 -26.85
N ALA A 507 23.46 47.17 -27.79
CA ALA A 507 22.78 48.02 -28.76
C ALA A 507 21.72 48.96 -28.14
N THR A 508 21.17 48.60 -26.97
CA THR A 508 20.18 49.43 -26.26
C THR A 508 20.87 50.51 -25.41
N GLU A 509 22.03 50.21 -24.83
CA GLU A 509 22.87 51.20 -24.12
C GLU A 509 23.50 52.21 -25.08
N GLU A 510 23.92 51.77 -26.28
CA GLU A 510 24.50 52.65 -27.31
C GLU A 510 23.46 53.65 -27.87
N GLN A 511 22.17 53.29 -27.89
CA GLN A 511 21.07 54.20 -28.26
C GLN A 511 20.63 55.15 -27.13
N ALA A 512 20.86 54.80 -25.86
CA ALA A 512 20.64 55.68 -24.71
C ALA A 512 21.78 56.68 -24.47
N SER A 513 22.90 56.54 -25.21
CA SER A 513 24.12 57.33 -25.08
C SER A 513 24.31 58.36 -26.21
N LEU A 514 23.22 58.90 -26.77
CA LEU A 514 23.30 60.04 -27.70
C LEU A 514 23.37 61.36 -26.92
N PRO A 515 24.41 62.18 -27.10
CA PRO A 515 24.55 63.43 -26.35
C PRO A 515 23.49 64.45 -26.78
N LEU A 516 22.87 65.11 -25.80
CA LEU A 516 21.99 66.26 -25.97
C LEU A 516 22.80 67.39 -26.64
N ALA A 517 22.68 67.51 -27.96
CA ALA A 517 23.34 68.57 -28.72
C ALA A 517 22.65 69.92 -28.43
N LEU A 518 23.47 70.87 -27.98
CA LEU A 518 23.14 72.26 -27.72
C LEU A 518 22.44 72.94 -28.91
N HIS A 519 21.22 73.43 -28.70
CA HIS A 519 20.65 74.47 -29.55
C HIS A 519 21.18 75.84 -29.10
N THR A 520 22.13 76.37 -29.87
CA THR A 520 22.48 77.79 -29.90
C THR A 520 21.28 78.61 -30.39
N THR A 521 20.73 79.47 -29.53
CA THR A 521 19.81 80.55 -29.89
C THR A 521 20.61 81.74 -30.42
N LYS A 522 20.34 82.13 -31.67
CA LYS A 522 20.79 83.41 -32.24
C LYS A 522 19.73 84.48 -31.94
N ASN A 523 20.23 85.62 -31.45
CA ASN A 523 19.55 86.90 -31.31
C ASN A 523 18.75 87.30 -32.56
N VAL A 524 17.58 87.90 -32.33
CA VAL A 524 16.97 88.86 -33.25
C VAL A 524 16.70 90.13 -32.45
N ASP A 525 17.28 91.22 -32.96
CA ASP A 525 17.23 92.57 -32.41
C ASP A 525 15.86 93.24 -32.52
N ILE A 526 15.73 94.23 -31.65
CA ILE A 526 14.65 95.18 -31.38
C ILE A 526 14.46 96.18 -32.53
N THR A 527 13.21 96.61 -32.78
CA THR A 527 12.68 97.98 -33.09
C THR A 527 11.29 97.83 -33.74
N THR A 528 10.23 98.64 -33.56
CA THR A 528 9.86 99.83 -32.78
C THR A 528 8.35 100.04 -33.07
N GLY A 529 7.61 100.68 -32.15
CA GLY A 529 6.29 101.26 -32.45
C GLY A 529 5.29 101.09 -31.33
#